data_AF-A0A9D4IWW5-F1
#
_entry.id   AF-A0A9D4IWW5-F1
#
_cell.length_a   1.000
_cell.length_b   1.000
_cell.length_c   1.000
_cell.angle_alpha   90.00
_cell.angle_beta   90.00
_cell.angle_gamma   90.00
#
_symmetry.space_group_name_H-M   'P 1'
#
loop_
_entity.id
_entity.type
_entity.pdbx_description
1 polymer ?
#
loop_
_entity_poly.entity_id
_entity_poly.type
_entity_poly.pdbx_seq_one_letter_code
_entity_poly.pdbx_strand_id
1 'polypeptide(L)'
;MSRHLATLSQELQALTDTPFRFLDRFASIMNQYLTALGGIVPIFNYMNRFYVETKLKTDLNEELRKLFQTTVVDTYISLVLTALEEAHSTPFSVPPATMSSLVKNLYSLSPDYANIKPHVFSVYIPNIYPPTSAGQLEEYMRETQLIQQQIKSRPDFQSLDNSNSRKRTQDDLSV
;
A
#
# COMPACT_ATOMS: atom_id res chain seq x y z
N MET A 1 27.20 -6.46 1.82
CA MET A 1 25.81 -6.19 1.41
C MET A 1 25.24 -7.28 0.51
N SER A 2 25.89 -7.62 -0.61
CA SER A 2 25.42 -8.66 -1.55
C SER A 2 25.13 -10.03 -0.91
N ARG A 3 26.00 -10.55 -0.04
CA ARG A 3 25.75 -11.82 0.68
C ARG A 3 24.52 -11.75 1.60
N HIS A 4 24.33 -10.63 2.29
CA HIS A 4 23.18 -10.45 3.18
C HIS A 4 21.88 -10.36 2.39
N LEU A 5 21.86 -9.64 1.26
CA LEU A 5 20.71 -9.59 0.36
C LEU A 5 20.40 -10.96 -0.26
N ALA A 6 21.42 -11.76 -0.58
CA ALA A 6 21.23 -13.11 -1.09
C ALA A 6 20.58 -14.04 -0.04
N THR A 7 21.03 -13.99 1.22
CA THR A 7 20.40 -14.75 2.32
C THR A 7 18.95 -14.34 2.53
N LEU A 8 18.65 -13.03 2.52
CA LEU A 8 17.29 -12.52 2.64
C LEU A 8 16.40 -12.99 1.48
N SER A 9 16.92 -12.99 0.25
CA SER A 9 16.20 -13.52 -0.91
C SER A 9 15.89 -15.00 -0.74
N GLN A 10 16.84 -15.80 -0.25
CA GLN A 10 16.64 -17.23 -0.01
C GLN A 10 15.58 -17.50 1.09
N GLU A 11 15.57 -16.70 2.16
CA GLU A 11 14.54 -16.79 3.20
C GLU A 11 13.14 -16.42 2.68
N LEU A 12 13.05 -15.38 1.84
CA LEU A 12 11.80 -14.97 1.20
C LEU A 12 11.28 -16.05 0.25
N GLN A 13 12.17 -16.67 -0.52
CA GLN A 13 11.83 -17.77 -1.43
C GLN A 13 11.24 -18.97 -0.67
N ALA A 14 11.75 -19.29 0.52
CA ALA A 14 11.23 -20.39 1.35
C ALA A 14 9.83 -20.13 1.94
N LEU A 15 9.38 -18.88 1.96
CA LEU A 15 8.08 -18.47 2.52
C LEU A 15 7.01 -18.23 1.44
N THR A 16 7.35 -18.40 0.17
CA THR A 16 6.45 -18.17 -0.99
C THR A 16 5.14 -18.93 -0.89
N ASP A 17 5.13 -20.09 -0.23
CA ASP A 17 3.94 -20.94 -0.08
C ASP A 17 2.89 -20.40 0.92
N THR A 18 3.24 -19.40 1.74
CA THR A 18 2.31 -18.80 2.73
C THR A 18 2.22 -17.28 2.55
N PRO A 19 1.24 -16.76 1.79
CA PRO A 19 1.21 -15.36 1.33
C PRO A 19 1.21 -14.34 2.48
N PHE A 20 0.46 -14.60 3.56
CA PHE A 20 0.39 -13.68 4.72
C PHE A 20 1.69 -13.61 5.52
N ARG A 21 2.31 -14.77 5.79
CA ARG A 21 3.61 -14.83 6.49
C ARG A 21 4.72 -14.22 5.65
N PHE A 22 4.66 -14.44 4.34
CA PHE A 22 5.54 -13.80 3.39
C PHE A 22 5.41 -12.28 3.45
N LEU A 23 4.19 -11.73 3.43
CA LEU A 23 3.97 -10.28 3.53
C LEU A 23 4.51 -9.68 4.83
N ASP A 24 4.23 -10.29 5.98
CA ASP A 24 4.74 -9.81 7.27
C ASP A 24 6.28 -9.84 7.31
N ARG A 25 6.88 -10.91 6.81
CA ARG A 25 8.35 -11.04 6.75
C ARG A 25 8.96 -10.02 5.79
N PHE A 26 8.36 -9.86 4.61
CA PHE A 26 8.82 -8.89 3.62
C PHE A 26 8.72 -7.45 4.13
N ALA A 27 7.61 -7.09 4.78
CA ALA A 27 7.44 -5.80 5.42
C ALA A 27 8.49 -5.55 6.51
N SER A 28 8.78 -6.56 7.33
CA SER A 28 9.82 -6.49 8.36
C SER A 28 11.21 -6.27 7.75
N ILE A 29 11.57 -7.04 6.72
CA ILE A 29 12.87 -6.90 6.02
C ILE A 29 13.01 -5.51 5.41
N MET A 30 11.96 -5.01 4.74
CA MET A 30 12.01 -3.69 4.12
C MET A 30 12.16 -2.58 5.16
N ASN A 31 11.40 -2.64 6.27
CA ASN A 31 11.54 -1.68 7.37
C ASN A 31 12.94 -1.72 8.00
N GLN A 32 13.47 -2.92 8.25
CA GLN A 32 14.82 -3.09 8.79
C GLN A 32 15.88 -2.50 7.83
N TYR A 33 15.76 -2.78 6.53
CA TYR A 33 16.69 -2.27 5.54
C TYR A 33 16.66 -0.74 5.46
N LEU A 34 15.47 -0.14 5.38
CA LEU A 34 15.32 1.32 5.30
C LEU A 34 15.79 2.02 6.59
N THR A 35 15.54 1.41 7.75
CA THR A 35 16.05 1.93 9.04
C THR A 35 17.57 1.84 9.11
N ALA A 36 18.15 0.70 8.72
CA ALA A 36 19.60 0.52 8.65
C ALA A 36 20.25 1.50 7.67
N LEU A 37 19.56 1.80 6.55
CA LEU A 37 20.01 2.80 5.59
C LEU A 37 20.08 4.21 6.21
N GLY A 38 19.10 4.57 7.04
CA GLY A 38 19.12 5.83 7.80
C GLY A 38 20.31 5.95 8.76
N GLY A 39 20.80 4.82 9.30
CA GLY A 39 21.99 4.79 10.14
C GLY A 39 23.31 4.76 9.38
N ILE A 40 23.38 4.07 8.24
CA ILE A 40 24.64 3.89 7.49
C ILE A 40 25.02 5.13 6.69
N VAL A 41 24.06 5.85 6.11
CA VAL A 41 24.34 7.00 5.24
C VAL A 41 25.10 8.12 5.97
N PRO A 42 24.73 8.53 7.20
CA PRO A 42 25.50 9.50 7.97
C PRO A 42 26.95 9.09 8.26
N ILE A 43 27.21 7.80 8.51
CA ILE A 43 28.55 7.27 8.78
C ILE A 43 29.46 7.47 7.56
N PHE A 44 28.91 7.25 6.36
CA PHE A 44 29.62 7.40 5.11
C PHE A 44 29.46 8.79 4.48
N ASN A 45 28.98 9.80 5.20
CA ASN A 45 28.72 11.13 4.64
C ASN A 45 29.96 11.77 4.00
N TYR A 46 31.14 11.56 4.60
CA TYR A 46 32.40 12.00 3.98
C TYR A 46 32.65 11.29 2.64
N MET A 47 32.49 9.96 2.60
CA MET A 47 32.63 9.21 1.35
C MET A 47 31.59 9.64 0.31
N ASN A 48 30.35 9.87 0.73
CA ASN A 48 29.26 10.34 -0.13
C ASN A 48 29.67 11.65 -0.83
N ARG A 49 30.06 12.65 -0.04
CA ARG A 49 30.39 13.99 -0.54
C ARG A 49 31.67 14.05 -1.37
N PHE A 50 32.69 13.28 -1.03
CA PHE A 50 34.00 13.37 -1.69
C PHE A 50 34.20 12.37 -2.82
N TYR A 51 33.46 11.25 -2.83
CA TYR A 51 33.62 10.20 -3.82
C TYR A 51 32.34 9.88 -4.59
N VAL A 52 31.19 9.73 -3.94
CA VAL A 52 29.95 9.32 -4.62
C VAL A 52 29.38 10.48 -5.45
N GLU A 53 29.16 11.63 -4.84
CA GLU A 53 28.66 12.84 -5.52
C GLU A 53 29.63 13.32 -6.61
N THR A 54 30.94 13.23 -6.36
CA THR A 54 31.95 13.77 -7.28
C THR A 54 32.25 12.84 -8.46
N LYS A 55 32.23 11.52 -8.25
CA LYS A 55 32.58 10.53 -9.29
C LYS A 55 31.37 9.90 -9.95
N LEU A 56 30.36 9.52 -9.17
CA LEU A 56 29.15 8.89 -9.70
C LEU A 56 28.05 9.92 -10.01
N LYS A 57 28.14 11.14 -9.47
CA LYS A 57 27.11 12.18 -9.58
C LYS A 57 25.74 11.73 -9.06
N THR A 58 25.76 10.85 -8.05
CA THR A 58 24.57 10.33 -7.38
C THR A 58 24.76 10.40 -5.87
N ASP A 59 23.72 10.06 -5.12
CA ASP A 59 23.75 9.96 -3.66
C ASP A 59 23.84 8.50 -3.21
N LEU A 60 24.64 8.24 -2.17
CA LEU A 60 24.82 6.90 -1.62
C LEU A 60 23.50 6.28 -1.12
N ASN A 61 22.58 7.08 -0.57
CA ASN A 61 21.25 6.62 -0.15
C ASN A 61 20.47 6.11 -1.37
N GLU A 62 20.50 6.85 -2.48
CA GLU A 62 19.82 6.49 -3.73
C GLU A 62 20.40 5.21 -4.34
N GLU A 63 21.73 5.09 -4.41
CA GLU A 63 22.39 3.88 -4.94
C GLU A 63 22.08 2.65 -4.11
N LEU A 64 22.07 2.77 -2.78
CA LEU A 64 21.74 1.66 -1.88
C LEU A 64 20.26 1.28 -1.99
N ARG A 65 19.35 2.26 -2.07
CA ARG A 65 17.93 2.01 -2.34
C ARG A 65 17.74 1.27 -3.65
N LYS A 66 18.38 1.74 -4.72
CA LYS A 66 18.32 1.12 -6.04
C LYS A 66 18.86 -0.30 -6.02
N LEU A 67 19.97 -0.55 -5.32
CA LEU A 67 20.51 -1.89 -5.15
C LEU A 67 19.51 -2.84 -4.47
N PHE A 68 18.84 -2.38 -3.40
CA PHE A 68 17.80 -3.17 -2.73
C PHE A 68 16.59 -3.41 -3.63
N GLN A 69 16.17 -2.38 -4.36
CA GLN A 69 15.09 -2.44 -5.33
C GLN A 69 15.34 -3.53 -6.37
N THR A 70 16.44 -3.44 -7.11
CA THR A 70 16.73 -4.35 -8.22
C THR A 70 17.06 -5.78 -7.76
N THR A 71 17.64 -5.94 -6.57
CA THR A 71 18.04 -7.27 -6.08
C THR A 71 16.89 -8.03 -5.41
N VAL A 72 16.07 -7.33 -4.63
CA VAL A 72 15.06 -7.97 -3.76
C VAL A 72 13.65 -7.58 -4.19
N VAL A 73 13.34 -6.28 -4.28
CA VAL A 73 11.95 -5.84 -4.48
C VAL A 73 11.44 -6.23 -5.86
N ASP A 74 12.17 -5.93 -6.92
CA ASP A 74 11.77 -6.22 -8.30
C ASP A 74 11.55 -7.73 -8.53
N THR A 75 12.36 -8.57 -7.87
CA THR A 75 12.24 -10.03 -7.95
C THR A 75 10.91 -10.54 -7.39
N TYR A 76 10.41 -9.91 -6.32
CA TYR A 76 9.24 -10.37 -5.58
C TYR A 76 8.00 -9.48 -5.75
N ILE A 77 8.08 -8.39 -6.51
CA ILE A 77 7.02 -7.37 -6.59
C ILE A 77 5.68 -7.95 -7.04
N SER A 78 5.67 -8.79 -8.07
CA SER A 78 4.44 -9.40 -8.59
C SER A 78 3.75 -10.29 -7.55
N LEU A 79 4.53 -11.01 -6.76
CA LEU A 79 4.02 -11.84 -5.67
C LEU A 79 3.48 -10.98 -4.52
N VAL A 80 4.24 -9.96 -4.11
CA VAL A 80 3.84 -9.02 -3.05
C VAL A 80 2.52 -8.32 -3.41
N LEU A 81 2.38 -7.83 -4.65
CA LEU A 81 1.17 -7.16 -5.11
C LEU A 81 -0.04 -8.10 -5.22
N THR A 82 0.19 -9.39 -5.48
CA THR A 82 -0.88 -10.40 -5.49
C THR A 82 -1.31 -10.76 -4.07
N ALA A 83 -0.36 -10.99 -3.17
CA ALA A 83 -0.64 -11.25 -1.77
C ALA A 83 -1.33 -10.05 -1.09
N LEU A 84 -0.97 -8.81 -1.45
CA LEU A 84 -1.62 -7.60 -0.94
C LEU A 84 -3.10 -7.52 -1.34
N GLU A 85 -3.42 -7.85 -2.59
CA GLU A 85 -4.81 -7.86 -3.09
C GLU A 85 -5.64 -8.96 -2.41
N GLU A 86 -5.05 -10.14 -2.20
CA GLU A 86 -5.68 -11.22 -1.44
C GLU A 86 -5.92 -10.80 0.02
N ALA A 87 -4.91 -10.19 0.67
CA ALA A 87 -5.03 -9.69 2.02
C ALA A 87 -6.10 -8.59 2.16
N HIS A 88 -6.32 -7.76 1.14
CA HIS A 88 -7.43 -6.80 1.11
C HIS A 88 -8.80 -7.48 1.05
N SER A 89 -8.89 -8.62 0.35
CA SER A 89 -10.13 -9.38 0.20
C SER A 89 -10.47 -10.21 1.44
N THR A 90 -9.47 -10.49 2.30
CA THR A 90 -9.63 -11.25 3.55
C THR A 90 -9.41 -10.36 4.77
N PRO A 91 -10.48 -9.91 5.46
CA PRO A 91 -10.34 -9.08 6.65
C PRO A 91 -9.50 -9.75 7.75
N PHE A 92 -8.67 -8.96 8.43
CA PHE A 92 -7.85 -9.38 9.60
C PHE A 92 -6.70 -10.37 9.32
N SER A 93 -6.47 -10.78 8.07
CA SER A 93 -5.36 -11.68 7.73
C SER A 93 -3.98 -11.06 7.94
N VAL A 94 -3.84 -9.75 7.75
CA VAL A 94 -2.61 -8.99 7.97
C VAL A 94 -2.94 -7.74 8.78
N PRO A 95 -2.11 -7.35 9.78
CA PRO A 95 -2.32 -6.12 10.52
C PRO A 95 -2.35 -4.88 9.58
N PRO A 96 -3.34 -3.99 9.68
CA PRO A 96 -3.44 -2.81 8.82
C PRO A 96 -2.21 -1.90 8.87
N ALA A 97 -1.53 -1.83 10.02
CA ALA A 97 -0.29 -1.08 10.18
C ALA A 97 0.84 -1.65 9.30
N THR A 98 0.97 -2.98 9.23
CA THR A 98 1.94 -3.66 8.37
C THR A 98 1.64 -3.37 6.90
N MET A 99 0.39 -3.50 6.47
CA MET A 99 -0.01 -3.20 5.09
C MET A 99 0.25 -1.73 4.73
N SER A 100 -0.11 -0.78 5.61
CA SER A 100 0.10 0.65 5.38
C SER A 100 1.59 0.98 5.26
N SER A 101 2.42 0.47 6.17
CA SER A 101 3.87 0.65 6.12
C SER A 101 4.46 0.06 4.84
N LEU A 102 4.02 -1.14 4.47
CA LEU A 102 4.47 -1.83 3.27
C LEU A 102 4.17 -1.01 2.00
N VAL A 103 2.92 -0.59 1.82
CA VAL A 103 2.48 0.17 0.65
C VAL A 103 3.20 1.52 0.57
N LYS A 104 3.35 2.23 1.70
CA LYS A 104 4.08 3.51 1.74
C LYS A 104 5.56 3.34 1.40
N ASN A 105 6.20 2.31 1.93
CA ASN A 105 7.61 2.03 1.66
C ASN A 105 7.85 1.61 0.21
N LEU A 106 6.95 0.80 -0.38
CA LEU A 106 7.02 0.43 -1.80
C LEU A 106 6.88 1.67 -2.68
N TYR A 107 5.89 2.53 -2.39
CA TYR A 107 5.68 3.77 -3.14
C TYR A 107 6.87 4.75 -2.99
N SER A 108 7.46 4.83 -1.80
CA SER A 108 8.69 5.62 -1.56
C SER A 108 9.91 5.07 -2.31
N LEU A 109 9.93 3.78 -2.64
CA LEU A 109 11.05 3.16 -3.35
C LEU A 109 10.91 3.34 -4.87
N SER A 110 9.73 3.04 -5.41
CA SER A 110 9.36 3.42 -6.77
C SER A 110 7.85 3.67 -6.88
N PRO A 111 7.43 4.87 -7.34
CA PRO A 111 6.04 5.15 -7.66
C PRO A 111 5.48 4.25 -8.77
N ASP A 112 6.33 3.65 -9.61
CA ASP A 112 5.91 2.83 -10.75
C ASP A 112 5.10 1.60 -10.34
N TYR A 113 5.30 1.09 -9.12
CA TYR A 113 4.53 -0.05 -8.61
C TYR A 113 3.05 0.28 -8.45
N ALA A 114 2.70 1.55 -8.21
CA ALA A 114 1.31 1.98 -8.13
C ALA A 114 0.60 1.86 -9.49
N ASN A 115 1.33 1.93 -10.61
CA ASN A 115 0.75 1.74 -11.93
C ASN A 115 0.33 0.29 -12.20
N ILE A 116 0.93 -0.69 -11.50
CA ILE A 116 0.63 -2.12 -11.70
C ILE A 116 -0.73 -2.48 -11.07
N LYS A 117 -0.97 -2.03 -9.82
CA LYS A 117 -2.24 -2.25 -9.11
C LYS A 117 -2.66 -0.99 -8.34
N PRO A 118 -3.19 0.05 -9.00
CA PRO A 118 -3.47 1.35 -8.37
C PRO A 118 -4.50 1.26 -7.24
N HIS A 119 -5.43 0.29 -7.31
CA HIS A 119 -6.45 0.11 -6.28
C HIS A 119 -5.86 -0.23 -4.91
N VAL A 120 -4.83 -1.09 -4.86
CA VAL A 120 -4.14 -1.47 -3.61
C VAL A 120 -3.50 -0.24 -2.95
N PHE A 121 -2.87 0.61 -3.77
CA PHE A 121 -2.19 1.81 -3.27
C PHE A 121 -3.16 2.91 -2.85
N SER A 122 -4.28 3.07 -3.55
CA SER A 122 -5.27 4.13 -3.27
C SER A 122 -5.92 4.03 -1.90
N VAL A 123 -5.92 2.85 -1.27
CA VAL A 123 -6.45 2.65 0.07
C VAL A 123 -5.58 3.37 1.12
N TYR A 124 -4.27 3.47 0.88
CA TYR A 124 -3.31 3.98 1.85
C TYR A 124 -2.64 5.30 1.45
N ILE A 125 -2.67 5.64 0.16
CA ILE A 125 -2.01 6.81 -0.41
C ILE A 125 -3.05 7.64 -1.17
N PRO A 126 -3.25 8.92 -0.82
CA PRO A 126 -4.16 9.79 -1.55
C PRO A 126 -3.60 10.13 -2.94
N ASN A 127 -4.48 10.47 -3.88
CA ASN A 127 -4.12 10.95 -5.23
C ASN A 127 -3.34 9.94 -6.11
N ILE A 128 -3.49 8.64 -5.86
CA ILE A 128 -2.97 7.59 -6.77
C ILE A 128 -3.75 7.59 -8.10
N TYR A 129 -5.06 7.84 -8.04
CA TYR A 129 -5.90 8.01 -9.22
C TYR A 129 -5.90 9.47 -9.69
N PRO A 130 -6.05 9.70 -11.01
CA PRO A 130 -6.24 11.04 -11.53
C PRO A 130 -7.51 11.67 -10.95
N PRO A 131 -7.56 13.01 -10.82
CA PRO A 131 -8.77 13.70 -10.39
C PRO A 131 -9.92 13.39 -11.36
N THR A 132 -11.11 13.17 -10.81
CA THR A 132 -12.33 12.95 -11.57
C THR A 132 -12.59 14.09 -12.56
N SER A 133 -12.82 13.75 -13.82
CA SER A 133 -13.21 14.70 -14.86
C SER A 133 -14.72 14.90 -14.90
N ALA A 134 -15.19 16.10 -15.27
CA ALA A 134 -16.62 16.39 -15.40
C ALA A 134 -17.34 15.47 -16.40
N GLY A 135 -16.63 14.97 -17.42
CA GLY A 135 -17.19 14.02 -18.39
C GLY A 135 -17.52 12.63 -17.81
N GLN A 136 -16.96 12.29 -16.65
CA GLN A 136 -17.21 11.00 -15.97
C GLN A 136 -18.43 11.05 -15.04
N LEU A 137 -19.06 12.21 -14.88
CA LEU A 137 -20.17 12.40 -13.93
C LEU A 137 -21.36 11.47 -14.24
N GLU A 138 -21.74 11.35 -15.51
CA GLU A 138 -22.85 10.49 -15.93
C GLU A 138 -22.58 9.01 -15.66
N GLU A 139 -21.33 8.58 -15.79
CA GLU A 139 -20.91 7.22 -15.50
C GLU A 139 -21.05 6.90 -14.00
N TYR A 140 -20.56 7.79 -13.14
CA TYR A 140 -20.73 7.64 -11.69
C TYR A 140 -22.19 7.69 -11.25
N MET A 141 -23.02 8.52 -11.89
CA MET A 141 -24.46 8.53 -11.64
C MET A 141 -25.09 7.18 -11.96
N ARG A 142 -24.72 6.58 -13.10
CA ARG A 142 -25.20 5.25 -13.51
C ARG A 142 -24.75 4.16 -12.55
N GLU A 143 -23.48 4.14 -12.17
CA GLU A 143 -22.93 3.19 -11.20
C GLU A 143 -23.63 3.30 -9.84
N THR A 144 -23.83 4.54 -9.37
CA THR A 144 -24.58 4.81 -8.13
C THR A 144 -26.00 4.27 -8.19
N GLN A 145 -26.71 4.47 -9.31
CA GLN A 145 -28.07 3.94 -9.49
C GLN A 145 -28.09 2.41 -9.46
N LEU A 146 -27.11 1.74 -10.09
CA LEU A 146 -26.99 0.28 -10.05
C LEU A 146 -26.79 -0.22 -8.63
N ILE A 147 -25.88 0.39 -7.86
CA ILE A 147 -25.63 0.04 -6.46
C ILE A 147 -26.90 0.25 -5.62
N GLN A 148 -27.61 1.37 -5.80
CA GLN A 148 -28.87 1.63 -5.11
C GLN A 148 -29.93 0.57 -5.40
N GLN A 149 -30.05 0.11 -6.64
CA GLN A 149 -30.96 -0.96 -7.02
C GLN A 149 -30.56 -2.30 -6.37
N GLN A 150 -29.27 -2.63 -6.39
CA GLN A 150 -28.74 -3.83 -5.74
C GLN A 150 -29.01 -3.82 -4.23
N ILE A 151 -28.78 -2.70 -3.54
CA ILE A 151 -29.05 -2.57 -2.11
C ILE A 151 -30.55 -2.77 -1.82
N LYS A 152 -31.44 -2.12 -2.58
CA LYS A 152 -32.90 -2.28 -2.43
C LYS A 152 -33.37 -3.73 -2.62
N SER A 153 -32.68 -4.49 -3.48
CA SER A 153 -33.01 -5.91 -3.72
C SER A 153 -32.59 -6.84 -2.59
N ARG A 154 -31.68 -6.43 -1.69
CA ARG A 154 -31.23 -7.25 -0.57
C ARG A 154 -32.28 -7.29 0.54
N PRO A 155 -32.69 -8.47 1.04
CA PRO A 155 -33.71 -8.60 2.08
C PRO A 155 -33.32 -7.88 3.38
N ASP A 156 -32.03 -7.83 3.72
CA ASP A 156 -31.51 -7.16 4.92
C ASP A 156 -31.65 -5.62 4.88
N PHE A 157 -31.85 -5.05 3.69
CA PHE A 157 -31.99 -3.61 3.45
C PHE A 157 -33.38 -3.24 2.93
N GLN A 158 -34.29 -4.21 2.83
CA GLN A 158 -35.70 -3.90 2.59
C GLN A 158 -36.21 -3.13 3.81
N SER A 159 -36.78 -1.95 3.57
CA SER A 159 -37.44 -1.18 4.60
C SER A 159 -38.48 -2.09 5.25
N LEU A 160 -38.19 -2.60 6.44
CA LEU A 160 -39.23 -3.03 7.37
C LEU A 160 -40.20 -1.86 7.45
N ASP A 161 -41.48 -2.17 7.26
CA ASP A 161 -42.55 -1.23 7.01
C ASP A 161 -42.41 0.12 7.70
N ASN A 162 -42.69 1.15 6.91
CA ASN A 162 -42.67 2.57 7.22
C ASN A 162 -43.73 2.99 8.28
N SER A 163 -44.07 2.11 9.22
CA SER A 163 -45.05 2.31 10.29
C SER A 163 -44.45 2.92 11.57
N ASN A 164 -43.13 3.07 11.65
CA ASN A 164 -42.45 3.67 12.82
C ASN A 164 -41.45 4.78 12.47
N SER A 165 -41.64 5.50 11.36
CA SER A 165 -40.93 6.76 11.11
C SER A 165 -41.48 7.83 12.07
N ARG A 166 -41.07 7.76 13.34
CA ARG A 166 -41.18 8.89 14.27
C ARG A 166 -40.30 9.99 13.69
N LYS A 167 -40.92 10.96 13.00
CA LYS A 167 -40.35 12.30 12.84
C LYS A 167 -39.77 12.68 14.20
N ARG A 168 -38.46 12.91 14.29
CA ARG A 168 -37.86 13.52 15.47
C ARG A 168 -38.46 14.92 15.56
N THR A 169 -39.51 15.08 16.34
CA THR A 169 -40.07 16.37 16.69
C THR A 169 -38.98 17.10 17.46
N GLN A 170 -38.60 18.26 16.93
CA GLN A 170 -37.62 19.17 17.49
C GLN A 170 -38.26 19.87 18.70
N ASP A 171 -38.42 19.17 19.82
CA ASP A 171 -38.84 19.75 21.10
C ASP A 171 -37.97 19.14 22.19
N ASP A 172 -36.76 19.69 22.38
CA ASP A 172 -36.03 19.65 23.65
C ASP A 172 -34.86 20.65 23.63
N LEU A 173 -35.20 21.92 23.42
CA LEU A 173 -34.35 23.07 23.79
C LEU A 173 -35.16 23.94 24.74
N SER A 174 -35.35 23.48 25.97
CA SER A 174 -35.79 24.29 27.11
C SER A 174 -35.52 23.55 28.42
N VAL A 175 -34.27 23.60 28.91
CA VAL A 175 -33.91 23.95 30.30
C VAL A 175 -32.49 24.51 30.28
#